data_AF-A0ABD0NZ47-F1
#
_entry.id   AF-A0ABD0NZ47-F1
#
_cell.length_a   1.000
_cell.length_b   1.000
_cell.length_c   1.000
_cell.angle_alpha   90.00
_cell.angle_beta   90.00
_cell.angle_gamma   90.00
#
_symmetry.space_group_name_H-M   'P 1'
#
loop_
_entity.id
_entity.type
_entity.pdbx_description
1 polymer ?
#
loop_
_entity_poly.entity_id
_entity_poly.type
_entity_poly.pdbx_seq_one_letter_code
_entity_poly.pdbx_strand_id
1 'polypeptide(L)' 'TPLHLAAENDHSEVVKLFLRHRPELATLANMEGATCMHIAAAKGSVAVIKELLLFNQGGAGTLNNK' A
#
# COMPACT_ATOMS: atom_id res chain seq x y z
N THR A 1 -7.05 -9.43 -3.11
CA THR A 1 -6.06 -9.48 -4.23
C THR A 1 -4.70 -9.90 -3.69
N PRO A 2 -3.72 -10.29 -4.53
CA PRO A 2 -2.39 -10.69 -4.05
C PRO A 2 -1.70 -9.63 -3.16
N LEU A 3 -1.87 -8.34 -3.48
CA LEU A 3 -1.32 -7.26 -2.65
C LEU A 3 -1.97 -7.18 -1.26
N HIS A 4 -3.28 -7.42 -1.17
CA HIS A 4 -4.00 -7.49 0.10
C HIS A 4 -3.49 -8.65 0.97
N LEU A 5 -3.23 -9.82 0.38
CA LEU A 5 -2.68 -10.98 1.12
C LEU A 5 -1.25 -10.72 1.59
N ALA A 6 -0.42 -10.08 0.78
CA ALA A 6 0.92 -9.67 1.19
C ALA A 6 0.87 -8.66 2.34
N ALA A 7 -0.06 -7.71 2.30
CA ALA A 7 -0.31 -6.77 3.38
C ALA A 7 -0.82 -7.45 4.65
N GLU A 8 -1.66 -8.47 4.53
CA GLU A 8 -2.20 -9.23 5.66
C GLU A 8 -1.15 -10.04 6.41
N ASN A 9 -0.11 -10.51 5.71
CA ASN A 9 0.95 -11.37 6.24
C ASN A 9 2.27 -10.61 6.53
N ASP A 10 2.25 -9.28 6.53
CA ASP A 10 3.43 -8.42 6.71
C ASP A 10 4.59 -8.69 5.72
N HIS A 11 4.26 -9.09 4.49
CA HIS A 11 5.23 -9.36 3.43
C HIS A 11 5.65 -8.07 2.71
N SER A 12 6.38 -7.20 3.40
CA SER A 12 6.79 -5.88 2.90
C SER A 12 7.57 -5.91 1.58
N GLU A 13 8.47 -6.86 1.38
CA GLU A 13 9.25 -6.98 0.13
C GLU A 13 8.37 -7.32 -1.08
N VAL A 14 7.33 -8.14 -0.87
CA VAL A 14 6.36 -8.46 -1.92
C VAL A 14 5.52 -7.24 -2.25
N VAL A 15 5.07 -6.50 -1.23
CA VAL A 15 4.36 -5.22 -1.42
C VAL A 15 5.22 -4.24 -2.21
N LYS A 16 6.49 -4.06 -1.83
CA LYS A 16 7.45 -3.21 -2.51
C LYS A 16 7.63 -3.58 -3.98
N LEU A 17 7.75 -4.88 -4.27
CA LEU A 17 7.89 -5.38 -5.64
C LEU A 17 6.65 -5.03 -6.50
N PHE A 18 5.46 -5.22 -5.95
CA PHE A 18 4.22 -4.84 -6.62
C PHE A 18 4.15 -3.32 -6.87
N LEU A 19 4.42 -2.50 -5.84
CA LEU A 19 4.34 -1.04 -5.95
C LEU A 19 5.40 -0.45 -6.87
N ARG A 20 6.58 -1.09 -7.00
CA ARG A 20 7.59 -0.70 -7.98
C ARG A 20 7.12 -0.84 -9.43
N HIS A 21 6.33 -1.87 -9.72
CA HIS A 21 5.87 -2.15 -11.09
C HIS A 21 4.51 -1.53 -11.38
N ARG A 22 3.64 -1.44 -10.36
CA ARG A 22 2.25 -0.99 -10.46
C ARG A 22 1.83 -0.24 -9.19
N PRO A 23 2.24 1.03 -9.04
CA PRO A 23 1.91 1.85 -7.87
C PRO A 23 0.40 2.06 -7.71
N GLU A 24 -0.39 1.97 -8.79
CA GLU A 24 -1.85 2.06 -8.76
C GLU A 24 -2.51 0.99 -7.87
N LEU A 25 -1.82 -0.11 -7.58
CA LEU A 25 -2.35 -1.15 -6.70
C LEU A 25 -2.50 -0.70 -5.25
N ALA A 26 -1.77 0.33 -4.81
CA ALA A 26 -1.85 0.86 -3.44
C ALA A 26 -3.24 1.40 -3.10
N THR A 27 -3.93 1.98 -4.08
CA THR A 27 -5.24 2.63 -3.91
C THR A 27 -6.40 1.70 -4.27
N LEU A 28 -6.12 0.51 -4.79
CA LEU A 28 -7.13 -0.45 -5.18
C LEU A 28 -7.83 -1.04 -3.95
N ALA A 29 -9.14 -0.87 -3.88
CA ALA A 29 -9.97 -1.44 -2.83
C ALA A 29 -10.45 -2.85 -3.18
N ASN A 30 -10.64 -3.69 -2.15
CA ASN A 30 -11.34 -4.96 -2.25
C ASN A 30 -12.87 -4.74 -2.31
N MET A 31 -13.64 -5.84 -2.32
CA MET A 31 -15.12 -5.80 -2.38
C MET A 31 -15.77 -5.10 -1.17
N GLU A 32 -15.05 -4.96 -0.07
CA GLU A 32 -15.50 -4.30 1.16
C GLU A 32 -15.04 -2.83 1.23
N GLY A 33 -14.38 -2.33 0.17
CA GLY A 33 -13.81 -0.98 0.17
C GLY A 33 -12.47 -0.86 0.91
N ALA A 34 -11.90 -1.96 1.42
CA ALA A 34 -10.61 -1.95 2.11
C ALA A 34 -9.45 -1.95 1.12
N THR A 35 -8.44 -1.12 1.33
CA THR A 35 -7.19 -1.10 0.55
C THR A 35 -6.13 -1.95 1.24
N CYS A 36 -5.00 -2.18 0.58
CA CYS A 36 -3.88 -2.89 1.20
C CYS A 36 -3.40 -2.20 2.50
N MET A 37 -3.49 -0.88 2.58
CA MET A 37 -3.15 -0.11 3.78
C MET A 37 -4.14 -0.35 4.92
N HIS A 38 -5.45 -0.43 4.64
CA HIS A 38 -6.47 -0.79 5.64
C HIS A 38 -6.20 -2.18 6.24
N ILE A 39 -5.87 -3.16 5.39
CA ILE A 39 -5.59 -4.52 5.84
C ILE A 39 -4.28 -4.57 6.66
N ALA A 40 -3.22 -3.91 6.19
CA ALA A 40 -1.96 -3.84 6.94
C ALA A 40 -2.16 -3.21 8.31
N ALA A 41 -2.96 -2.14 8.42
CA ALA A 41 -3.28 -1.49 9.68
C ALA A 41 -4.09 -2.40 10.62
N ALA A 42 -5.11 -3.09 10.09
CA ALA A 42 -5.93 -4.02 10.86
C ALA A 42 -5.13 -5.21 11.41
N LYS A 43 -4.09 -5.64 10.68
CA LYS A 43 -3.24 -6.79 11.06
C LYS A 43 -1.99 -6.39 11.84
N GLY A 44 -1.69 -5.10 11.95
CA GLY A 44 -0.47 -4.63 12.61
C GLY A 44 0.80 -4.87 11.78
N SER A 45 0.68 -4.95 10.46
CA SER A 45 1.78 -5.17 9.52
C SER A 45 2.61 -3.89 9.33
N VAL A 46 3.44 -3.60 10.33
CA VAL A 46 4.21 -2.35 10.41
C VAL A 46 5.20 -2.22 9.27
N ALA A 47 5.84 -3.31 8.82
CA ALA A 47 6.81 -3.25 7.73
C ALA A 47 6.13 -2.87 6.41
N VAL A 48 4.94 -3.41 6.16
CA VAL A 48 4.12 -3.05 4.99
C VAL A 48 3.69 -1.58 5.05
N ILE A 49 3.24 -1.09 6.21
CA ILE A 49 2.86 0.33 6.35
C ILE A 49 4.04 1.25 6.09
N LYS A 50 5.24 0.91 6.58
CA LYS A 50 6.45 1.70 6.30
C LYS A 50 6.73 1.80 4.81
N GLU A 51 6.70 0.68 4.09
CA GLU A 51 6.90 0.67 2.63
C GLU A 51 5.80 1.48 1.90
N LEU A 52 4.53 1.32 2.28
CA LEU A 52 3.42 2.09 1.69
C LEU A 52 3.54 3.60 1.94
N LEU A 53 3.96 4.02 3.13
CA LEU A 53 4.19 5.43 3.47
C LEU A 53 5.36 6.03 2.68
N LEU A 54 6.44 5.28 2.51
CA LEU A 54 7.58 5.68 1.68
C LEU A 54 7.16 5.86 0.22
N PHE A 55 6.32 4.97 -0.31
CA PHE A 55 5.75 5.11 -1.65
C PHE A 55 4.81 6.30 -1.79
N ASN A 56 3.92 6.52 -0.80
CA ASN A 56 2.94 7.61 -0.86
C ASN A 56 3.58 9.00 -0.68
N GLN A 57 4.69 9.11 0.05
CA GLN A 57 5.46 10.36 0.14
C GLN A 57 6.06 10.82 -1.20
N GLY A 58 6.18 9.92 -2.19
CA GLY A 58 6.52 10.29 -3.57
C GLY A 58 5.38 10.96 -4.36
N GLY A 59 4.13 10.87 -3.89
CA GLY A 59 2.94 11.42 -4.57
C GLY A 59 2.31 12.64 -3.89
N ALA A 60 2.60 12.89 -2.62
CA ALA A 60 2.00 13.99 -1.84
C ALA A 60 2.74 15.34 -1.97
N GLY A 61 3.70 15.47 -2.90
CA GLY A 61 4.51 16.67 -3.09
C GLY A 61 4.00 17.66 -4.15
N THR A 62 3.07 17.29 -5.02
CA THR A 62 2.74 18.15 -6.16
C THR A 62 1.28 18.03 -6.61
N LEU A 63 0.31 18.57 -5.88
CA LEU A 63 -0.96 19.05 -6.45
C LEU A 63 -1.63 20.10 -5.55
N ASN A 64 -0.92 21.18 -5.19
CA ASN A 64 -1.61 22.44 -4.87
C ASN A 64 -0.74 23.65 -5.22
N ASN A 65 -0.55 23.88 -6.53
CA ASN A 65 -0.20 25.21 -7.00
C ASN A 65 -0.69 25.38 -8.44
N LYS A 66 -1.91 25.90 -8.57
CA LYS A 66 -2.35 27.01 -9.44
C LYS A 66 -3.85 27.15 -9.38
#